data_AF-A0AAN5CBL3-F1
#
_entry.id   AF-A0AAN5CBL3-F1
#
_cell.length_a   1.000
_cell.length_b   1.000
_cell.length_c   1.000
_cell.angle_alpha   90.00
_cell.angle_beta   90.00
_cell.angle_gamma   90.00
#
_symmetry.space_group_name_H-M   'P 1'
#
loop_
_entity.id
_entity.type
_entity.pdbx_description
1 polymer ?
#
loop_
_entity_poly.entity_id
_entity_poly.type
_entity_poly.pdbx_seq_one_letter_code
_entity_poly.pdbx_strand_id
1 'polypeptide(L)'
;AMPQPGDTDSDRRLCALCNSSVGDEAVVAINRLWHPDHFCCNGCKRPIKQTYQTADNFAYCVVCFAAKFNPKCAGCNDTLVDTCLLALDRHWHPRCFTCSTCSRPLPNGEYYLVDGKPYDLDCHWGKRLEKREAIDRG
;
A
#
# COMPACT_ATOMS: atom_id res chain seq x y z
N ALA A 1 -42.24 -34.34 -32.44
CA ALA A 1 -40.91 -34.25 -33.08
C ALA A 1 -40.84 -32.92 -33.80
N MET A 2 -39.95 -31.96 -33.58
CA MET A 2 -38.78 -31.79 -32.70
C MET A 2 -38.55 -30.27 -32.61
N PRO A 3 -38.22 -29.66 -31.46
CA PRO A 3 -37.48 -28.40 -31.49
C PRO A 3 -36.01 -28.70 -31.92
N GLN A 4 -35.50 -27.92 -32.86
CA GLN A 4 -34.12 -27.91 -33.38
C GLN A 4 -33.71 -26.43 -33.51
N PRO A 5 -32.41 -26.07 -33.49
CA PRO A 5 -31.25 -26.57 -32.77
C PRO A 5 -30.88 -25.62 -31.60
N GLY A 6 -30.05 -26.09 -30.67
CA GLY A 6 -29.62 -25.31 -29.52
C GLY A 6 -28.95 -23.99 -29.89
N ASP A 7 -29.52 -22.90 -29.39
CA ASP A 7 -28.78 -21.68 -29.09
C ASP A 7 -27.73 -22.01 -28.02
N THR A 8 -26.63 -22.63 -28.40
CA THR A 8 -25.45 -22.74 -27.53
C THR A 8 -24.75 -21.37 -27.48
N ASP A 9 -25.43 -20.37 -26.94
CA ASP A 9 -24.82 -19.16 -26.36
C ASP A 9 -24.19 -19.46 -24.98
N SER A 10 -24.13 -20.74 -24.59
CA SER A 10 -23.53 -21.19 -23.32
C SER A 10 -22.00 -21.30 -23.34
N ASP A 11 -21.33 -21.05 -24.47
CA ASP A 11 -19.87 -21.19 -24.58
C ASP A 11 -19.08 -19.94 -24.10
N ARG A 12 -19.74 -18.78 -23.97
CA ARG A 12 -19.03 -17.51 -23.71
C ARG A 12 -18.81 -17.15 -22.25
N ARG A 13 -19.31 -17.94 -21.30
CA ARG A 13 -19.14 -17.67 -19.87
C ARG A 13 -18.44 -18.82 -19.15
N LEU A 14 -17.21 -19.14 -19.53
CA LEU A 14 -16.42 -20.15 -18.81
C LEU A 14 -15.46 -19.51 -17.80
N CYS A 15 -15.38 -20.11 -16.62
CA CYS A 15 -14.45 -19.68 -15.58
C CYS A 15 -13.02 -20.01 -16.00
N ALA A 16 -12.10 -19.06 -15.93
CA ALA A 16 -10.71 -19.26 -16.34
C ALA A 16 -9.91 -20.23 -15.45
N LEU A 17 -10.41 -20.57 -14.25
CA LEU A 17 -9.78 -21.55 -13.36
C LEU A 17 -10.29 -22.98 -13.58
N CYS A 18 -11.61 -23.18 -13.64
CA CYS A 18 -12.23 -24.51 -13.67
C CYS A 18 -12.90 -24.85 -15.01
N ASN A 19 -12.91 -23.91 -15.96
CA ASN A 19 -13.47 -24.06 -17.30
C ASN A 19 -14.96 -24.44 -17.34
N SER A 20 -15.70 -24.16 -16.27
CA SER A 20 -17.14 -24.42 -16.13
C SER A 20 -17.94 -23.13 -16.34
N SER A 21 -19.23 -23.25 -16.67
CA SER A 21 -20.14 -22.12 -16.84
C SER A 21 -20.24 -21.27 -15.57
N VAL A 22 -19.89 -19.99 -15.67
CA VAL A 22 -20.06 -19.02 -14.58
C VAL A 22 -21.51 -18.53 -14.61
N GLY A 23 -22.21 -18.63 -13.47
CA GLY A 23 -23.58 -18.15 -13.32
C GLY A 23 -23.70 -16.63 -13.33
N ASP A 24 -24.79 -16.09 -12.80
CA ASP A 24 -25.06 -14.64 -12.82
C ASP A 24 -24.09 -13.83 -11.96
N GLU A 25 -23.51 -14.42 -10.91
CA GLU A 25 -22.53 -13.78 -10.01
C GLU A 25 -21.08 -13.93 -10.51
N ALA A 26 -20.86 -13.80 -11.83
CA ALA A 26 -19.52 -13.93 -12.40
C ALA A 26 -18.65 -12.68 -12.14
N VAL A 27 -17.39 -12.89 -11.79
CA VAL A 27 -16.38 -11.83 -11.69
C VAL A 27 -15.67 -11.69 -13.02
N VAL A 28 -15.72 -10.50 -13.62
CA VAL A 28 -14.96 -10.16 -14.83
C VAL A 28 -13.64 -9.51 -14.41
N ALA A 29 -12.52 -10.20 -14.62
CA ALA A 29 -11.20 -9.71 -14.25
C ALA A 29 -10.11 -10.28 -15.17
N ILE A 30 -9.06 -9.49 -15.44
CA ILE A 30 -7.95 -9.87 -16.33
C ILE A 30 -8.47 -10.39 -17.69
N ASN A 31 -9.46 -9.70 -18.26
CA ASN A 31 -10.11 -10.06 -19.54
C ASN A 31 -10.66 -11.50 -19.59
N ARG A 32 -11.06 -12.05 -18.43
CA ARG A 32 -11.60 -13.40 -18.27
C ARG A 32 -12.75 -13.38 -17.25
N LEU A 33 -13.56 -14.44 -17.25
CA LEU A 33 -14.63 -14.65 -16.29
C LEU A 33 -14.17 -15.63 -15.20
N TRP A 34 -14.61 -15.41 -13.98
CA TRP A 34 -14.21 -16.18 -12.81
C TRP A 34 -15.40 -16.38 -11.86
N HIS A 35 -15.44 -17.50 -11.15
CA HIS A 35 -16.29 -17.59 -9.96
C HIS A 35 -15.77 -16.65 -8.87
N PRO A 36 -16.64 -16.10 -8.00
CA PRO A 36 -16.25 -15.27 -6.87
C PRO A 36 -15.18 -15.92 -5.98
N ASP A 37 -15.27 -17.23 -5.78
CA ASP A 37 -14.32 -18.02 -5.00
C ASP A 37 -13.04 -18.43 -5.75
N HIS A 38 -13.05 -18.36 -7.09
CA HIS A 38 -11.90 -18.73 -7.92
C HIS A 38 -11.00 -17.53 -8.26
N PHE A 39 -11.51 -16.31 -8.18
CA PHE A 39 -10.70 -15.11 -8.37
C PHE A 39 -9.91 -14.78 -7.09
N CYS A 40 -8.80 -15.49 -6.91
CA CYS A 40 -7.98 -15.41 -5.70
C CYS A 40 -6.72 -14.55 -5.88
N CYS A 41 -6.32 -13.88 -4.79
CA CYS A 41 -5.07 -13.15 -4.74
C CYS A 41 -3.88 -14.10 -4.83
N ASN A 42 -2.93 -13.83 -5.72
CA ASN A 42 -1.73 -14.65 -5.85
C ASN A 42 -0.84 -14.66 -4.58
N GLY A 43 -0.86 -13.57 -3.80
CA GLY A 43 -0.12 -13.44 -2.54
C GLY A 43 -0.73 -14.22 -1.37
N CYS A 44 -1.97 -13.92 -0.97
CA CYS A 44 -2.60 -14.53 0.21
C CYS A 44 -3.53 -15.72 -0.10
N LYS A 45 -3.74 -16.03 -1.38
CA LYS A 45 -4.65 -17.10 -1.87
C LYS A 45 -6.11 -16.98 -1.45
N ARG A 46 -6.53 -15.83 -0.92
CA ARG A 46 -7.93 -15.55 -0.56
C ARG A 46 -8.69 -14.98 -1.77
N PRO A 47 -10.00 -15.26 -1.89
CA PRO A 47 -10.84 -14.67 -2.94
C PRO A 47 -10.89 -13.15 -2.81
N ILE A 48 -10.68 -12.45 -3.92
CA ILE A 48 -10.72 -11.00 -3.96
C ILE A 48 -12.16 -10.56 -4.23
N LYS A 49 -12.82 -10.05 -3.20
CA LYS A 49 -14.23 -9.59 -3.26
C LYS A 49 -14.39 -8.11 -3.65
N GLN A 50 -13.29 -7.38 -3.72
CA GLN A 50 -13.25 -5.91 -3.84
C GLN A 50 -12.19 -5.51 -4.89
N THR A 51 -11.68 -4.29 -4.85
CA THR A 51 -10.64 -3.81 -5.78
C THR A 51 -9.38 -4.68 -5.75
N TYR A 52 -8.79 -4.88 -6.93
CA TYR A 52 -7.58 -5.66 -7.14
C TYR A 52 -6.56 -4.87 -7.96
N GLN A 53 -5.30 -5.28 -7.87
CA GLN A 53 -4.20 -4.75 -8.68
C GLN A 53 -3.50 -5.90 -9.39
N THR A 54 -3.04 -5.66 -10.61
CA THR A 54 -2.36 -6.69 -11.43
C THR A 54 -0.88 -6.40 -11.55
N ALA A 55 -0.05 -7.42 -11.30
CA ALA A 55 1.37 -7.41 -11.60
C ALA A 55 1.79 -8.76 -12.15
N ASP A 56 2.69 -8.77 -13.14
CA ASP A 56 3.21 -10.00 -13.75
C ASP A 56 2.09 -10.96 -14.25
N ASN A 57 0.98 -10.41 -14.76
CA ASN A 57 -0.25 -11.14 -15.13
C ASN A 57 -0.99 -11.87 -13.98
N PHE A 58 -0.65 -11.59 -12.73
CA PHE A 58 -1.34 -12.11 -11.55
C PHE A 58 -2.19 -11.04 -10.86
N ALA A 59 -3.37 -11.43 -10.36
CA ALA A 59 -4.20 -10.58 -9.50
C ALA A 59 -3.68 -10.60 -8.05
N TYR A 60 -3.59 -9.42 -7.45
CA TYR A 60 -3.28 -9.22 -6.05
C TYR A 60 -4.37 -8.38 -5.38
N CYS A 61 -4.71 -8.70 -4.12
CA CYS A 61 -5.48 -7.78 -3.31
C CYS A 61 -4.64 -6.54 -3.00
N VAL A 62 -5.30 -5.41 -2.71
CA VAL A 62 -4.63 -4.12 -2.43
C VAL A 62 -3.53 -4.27 -1.37
N VAL A 63 -3.80 -5.04 -0.31
CA VAL A 63 -2.85 -5.29 0.78
C VAL A 63 -1.60 -6.03 0.30
N CYS A 64 -1.77 -7.15 -0.43
CA CYS A 64 -0.63 -7.94 -0.90
C CYS A 64 0.15 -7.22 -2.00
N PHE A 65 -0.53 -6.47 -2.87
CA PHE A 65 0.13 -5.67 -3.89
C PHE A 65 0.97 -4.57 -3.22
N ALA A 66 0.37 -3.79 -2.31
CA ALA A 66 1.09 -2.76 -1.58
C ALA A 66 2.28 -3.35 -0.81
N ALA A 67 2.11 -4.49 -0.13
CA ALA A 67 3.20 -5.12 0.61
C ALA A 67 4.38 -5.57 -0.29
N LYS A 68 4.12 -5.91 -1.56
CA LYS A 68 5.15 -6.35 -2.52
C LYS A 68 5.84 -5.17 -3.19
N PHE A 69 5.12 -4.10 -3.52
CA PHE A 69 5.62 -3.03 -4.39
C PHE A 69 5.83 -1.68 -3.69
N ASN A 70 5.18 -1.44 -2.55
CA ASN A 70 5.28 -0.14 -1.89
C ASN A 70 6.51 -0.09 -0.96
N PRO A 71 7.15 1.09 -0.83
CA PRO A 71 8.26 1.28 0.09
C PRO A 71 7.84 1.06 1.54
N LYS A 72 8.80 0.70 2.38
CA LYS A 72 8.60 0.58 3.83
C LYS A 72 8.93 1.91 4.51
N CYS A 73 8.14 2.24 5.53
CA CYS A 73 8.39 3.37 6.40
C CYS A 73 9.68 3.16 7.19
N ALA A 74 10.62 4.09 7.14
CA ALA A 74 11.87 4.01 7.90
C ALA A 74 11.68 4.14 9.42
N GLY A 75 10.53 4.64 9.89
CA GLY A 75 10.22 4.80 11.32
C GLY A 75 9.55 3.58 11.98
N CYS A 76 8.58 2.95 11.30
CA CYS A 76 7.85 1.80 11.85
C CYS A 76 8.07 0.47 11.10
N ASN A 77 8.80 0.51 9.98
CA ASN A 77 9.07 -0.64 9.11
C ASN A 77 7.83 -1.26 8.42
N ASP A 78 6.65 -0.67 8.58
CA ASP A 78 5.44 -1.06 7.86
C ASP A 78 5.40 -0.51 6.43
N THR A 79 4.69 -1.22 5.56
CA THR A 79 4.42 -0.82 4.18
C THR A 79 3.63 0.48 4.12
N LEU A 80 4.08 1.42 3.28
CA LEU A 80 3.37 2.66 3.01
C LEU A 80 2.22 2.40 2.04
N VAL A 81 1.01 2.20 2.56
CA VAL A 81 -0.21 2.01 1.74
C VAL A 81 -0.86 3.34 1.38
N ASP A 82 -0.63 4.36 2.21
CA ASP A 82 -1.27 5.68 2.18
C ASP A 82 -0.26 6.79 1.82
N THR A 83 -0.63 8.06 2.07
CA THR A 83 0.27 9.22 1.94
C THR A 83 1.65 8.95 2.55
N CYS A 84 2.70 9.11 1.74
CA CYS A 84 4.08 8.98 2.16
C CYS A 84 4.80 10.32 2.13
N LEU A 85 5.78 10.47 3.03
CA LEU A 85 6.68 11.61 3.10
C LEU A 85 8.08 11.14 2.72
N LEU A 86 8.71 11.83 1.77
CA LEU A 86 10.12 11.63 1.43
C LEU A 86 10.97 12.62 2.22
N ALA A 87 11.76 12.12 3.16
CA ALA A 87 12.68 12.92 3.97
C ALA A 87 13.92 12.09 4.32
N LEU A 88 15.09 12.74 4.37
CA LEU A 88 16.36 12.07 4.65
C LEU A 88 16.62 10.88 3.70
N ASP A 89 16.30 11.06 2.41
CA ASP A 89 16.41 10.03 1.36
C ASP A 89 15.67 8.72 1.67
N ARG A 90 14.66 8.79 2.54
CA ARG A 90 13.86 7.65 2.99
C ARG A 90 12.37 7.99 2.97
N HIS A 91 11.55 6.93 2.90
CA HIS A 91 10.10 7.06 2.93
C HIS A 91 9.58 6.89 4.34
N TRP A 92 8.61 7.71 4.72
CA TRP A 92 8.05 7.74 6.06
C TRP A 92 6.53 7.88 6.02
N HIS A 93 5.85 7.34 7.02
CA HIS A 93 4.49 7.79 7.30
C HIS A 93 4.55 9.22 7.87
N PRO A 94 3.61 10.11 7.55
CA PRO A 94 3.53 11.45 8.15
C PRO A 94 3.51 11.43 9.69
N ARG A 95 2.89 10.39 10.28
CA ARG A 95 2.88 10.16 11.73
C ARG A 95 4.19 9.63 12.31
N CYS A 96 5.02 8.98 11.50
CA CYS A 96 6.26 8.35 11.93
C CYS A 96 7.47 9.28 11.78
N PHE A 97 7.36 10.33 10.97
CA PHE A 97 8.39 11.36 10.89
C PHE A 97 8.15 12.39 11.99
N THR A 98 8.84 12.23 13.12
CA THR A 98 8.63 13.01 14.34
C THR A 98 9.89 13.70 14.82
N CYS A 99 9.74 14.76 15.60
CA CYS A 99 10.84 15.46 16.25
C CYS A 99 11.55 14.53 17.25
N SER A 100 12.89 14.50 17.18
CA SER A 100 13.73 13.63 18.02
C SER A 100 13.75 14.01 19.51
N THR A 101 13.19 15.17 19.88
CA THR A 101 13.07 15.62 21.27
C THR A 101 11.65 15.49 21.80
N CYS A 102 10.66 16.08 21.12
CA CYS A 102 9.29 16.14 21.63
C CYS A 102 8.37 15.05 21.06
N SER A 103 8.85 14.24 20.11
CA SER A 103 8.08 13.19 19.41
C SER A 103 6.82 13.69 18.68
N ARG A 104 6.66 15.02 18.49
CA ARG A 104 5.57 15.56 17.68
C ARG A 104 5.80 15.23 16.20
N PRO A 105 4.76 14.86 15.45
CA PRO A 105 4.87 14.66 14.01
C PRO A 105 5.30 15.97 13.34
N LEU A 106 6.14 15.84 12.32
CA LEU A 106 6.64 16.94 11.48
C LEU A 106 5.96 16.86 10.11
N PRO A 107 4.65 17.15 10.01
CA PRO A 107 3.97 17.16 8.73
C PRO A 107 4.47 18.35 7.90
N ASN A 108 4.34 18.25 6.58
CA ASN A 108 4.50 19.36 5.63
C ASN A 108 5.94 19.75 5.25
N GLY A 109 6.95 18.95 5.63
CA GLY A 109 8.33 19.15 5.16
C GLY A 109 9.08 20.32 5.83
N GLU A 110 8.46 21.00 6.79
CA GLU A 110 9.15 21.97 7.65
C GLU A 110 9.79 21.25 8.84
N TYR A 111 11.10 21.06 8.78
CA TYR A 111 11.90 20.46 9.83
C TYR A 111 13.31 21.03 9.83
N TYR A 112 13.99 20.90 10.96
CA TYR A 112 15.38 21.33 11.15
C TYR A 112 16.24 20.10 11.45
N LEU A 113 17.42 20.04 10.85
CA LEU A 113 18.35 18.95 11.07
C LEU A 113 19.46 19.36 12.05
N VAL A 114 19.62 18.58 13.11
CA VAL A 114 20.75 18.67 14.03
C VAL A 114 21.36 17.27 14.12
N ASP A 115 22.64 17.13 13.78
CA ASP A 115 23.35 15.85 13.78
C ASP A 115 22.63 14.73 13.00
N GLY A 116 22.00 15.08 11.87
CA GLY A 116 21.25 14.15 11.02
C GLY A 116 19.88 13.72 11.57
N LYS A 117 19.43 14.31 12.67
CA LYS A 117 18.13 14.02 13.29
C LYS A 117 17.13 15.15 13.03
N PRO A 118 15.85 14.85 12.77
CA PRO A 118 14.82 15.86 12.53
C PRO A 118 14.30 16.45 13.85
N TYR A 119 14.11 17.76 13.86
CA TYR A 119 13.57 18.55 14.97
C TYR A 119 12.49 19.50 14.47
N ASP A 120 11.51 19.75 15.33
CA ASP A 120 10.62 20.90 15.15
C ASP A 120 11.37 22.20 15.46
N LEU A 121 10.73 23.31 15.08
CA LEU A 121 11.26 24.66 15.22
C LEU A 121 11.66 25.00 16.66
N ASP A 122 10.79 24.72 17.64
CA ASP A 122 11.03 25.01 19.06
C ASP A 122 12.18 24.15 19.62
N CYS A 123 12.17 22.84 19.34
CA CYS A 123 13.22 21.94 19.82
C CYS A 123 14.59 22.23 19.18
N HIS A 124 14.61 22.66 17.92
CA HIS A 124 15.84 23.10 17.25
C HIS A 124 16.45 24.34 17.92
N TRP A 125 15.63 25.34 18.25
CA TRP A 125 16.12 26.52 18.98
C TRP A 125 16.56 26.19 20.40
N GLY A 126 15.84 25.31 21.10
CA GLY A 126 16.25 24.79 22.41
C GLY A 126 17.67 24.21 22.37
N LYS A 127 17.93 23.30 21.43
CA LYS A 127 19.27 22.70 21.21
C LYS A 127 20.37 23.73 20.96
N ARG A 128 20.05 24.82 20.23
CA ARG A 128 21.00 25.90 19.93
C ARG A 128 21.37 26.73 21.17
N LEU A 129 20.40 26.99 22.04
CA LEU A 129 20.63 27.71 23.30
C LEU A 129 21.48 26.85 24.25
N GLU A 130 21.12 25.57 24.43
CA GLU A 130 21.88 24.63 25.25
C GLU A 130 23.37 24.58 24.85
N LYS A 131 23.65 24.54 23.54
CA LYS A 131 25.02 24.53 23.01
C LYS A 131 25.76 25.84 23.28
N ARG A 132 25.09 27.00 23.23
CA ARG A 132 25.68 28.29 23.58
C ARG A 132 26.06 28.34 25.06
N GLU A 133 25.13 27.97 25.94
CA GLU A 133 25.35 27.95 27.38
C GLU A 133 26.43 26.95 27.82
N ALA A 134 26.66 25.89 27.04
CA ALA A 134 27.75 24.95 27.27
C ALA A 134 29.12 25.56 26.92
N ILE A 135 29.18 26.43 25.90
CA ILE A 135 30.41 27.14 25.51
C ILE A 135 30.74 28.23 26.54
N ASP A 136 29.75 28.97 27.02
CA ASP A 136 29.97 30.07 27.98
C ASP A 136 30.34 29.56 29.40
N ARG A 137 30.15 28.27 29.69
CA ARG A 137 30.51 27.61 30.96
C ARG A 137 31.83 26.84 30.92
N GLY A 138 32.46 26.72 29.75
CA GLY A 138 33.75 26.05 29.56
C GLY A 138 34.89 27.05 29.42
#